data_AF-A0A2D6QZG2-F1
#
_entry.id   AF-A0A2D6QZG2-F1
#
_cell.length_a   1.000
_cell.length_b   1.000
_cell.length_c   1.000
_cell.angle_alpha   90.00
_cell.angle_beta   90.00
_cell.angle_gamma   90.00
#
_symmetry.space_group_name_H-M   'P 1'
#
loop_
_entity.id
_entity.type
_entity.pdbx_description
1 polymer ?
#
loop_
_entity_poly.entity_id
_entity_poly.type
_entity_poly.pdbx_seq_one_letter_code
_entity_poly.pdbx_strand_id
1 'polypeptide(L)'
;MDQSSPPGLQGLADRKATRGPNLVTPNQPIVFDEEACTGCNLCIEACPIDVLVPQASPGAVPLVLYPDECWYCGCCEMRCPEYDAGAIRINFPLMQRARWKRRATGEHFRLGMKNPPPPNTRPPV
;
A
#
# COMPACT_ATOMS: atom_id res chain seq x y z
N MET A 1 -37.22 15.35 -17.72
CA MET A 1 -36.11 14.73 -16.99
C MET A 1 -36.64 13.41 -16.46
N ASP A 2 -36.22 12.31 -17.06
CA ASP A 2 -36.66 10.97 -16.69
C ASP A 2 -36.21 10.67 -15.25
N GLN A 3 -37.17 10.36 -14.37
CA GLN A 3 -36.95 10.04 -12.95
C GLN A 3 -36.67 8.55 -12.75
N SER A 4 -36.39 7.79 -13.81
CA SER A 4 -35.94 6.42 -13.67
C SER A 4 -34.58 6.40 -12.95
N SER A 5 -34.56 5.80 -11.75
CA SER A 5 -33.30 5.55 -11.04
C SER A 5 -32.40 4.70 -11.95
N PRO A 6 -31.09 5.01 -12.04
CA PRO A 6 -30.17 4.23 -12.85
C PRO A 6 -30.26 2.74 -12.49
N PRO A 7 -30.12 1.81 -13.46
CA PRO A 7 -30.32 0.37 -13.25
C PRO A 7 -29.54 -0.26 -12.08
N GLY A 8 -28.45 0.38 -11.63
CA GLY A 8 -27.64 -0.05 -10.48
C GLY A 8 -28.10 0.46 -9.10
N LEU A 9 -29.14 1.29 -9.03
CA LEU A 9 -29.59 1.95 -7.80
C LEU A 9 -31.02 1.55 -7.36
N GLN A 10 -31.73 0.70 -8.13
CA GLN A 10 -33.07 0.22 -7.75
C GLN A 10 -33.13 -0.41 -6.34
N GLY A 11 -32.08 -1.14 -5.94
CA GLY A 11 -31.99 -1.74 -4.59
C GLY A 11 -31.86 -0.73 -3.44
N LEU A 12 -31.41 0.50 -3.75
CA LEU A 12 -31.35 1.61 -2.79
C LEU A 12 -32.72 2.25 -2.56
N ALA A 13 -33.57 2.30 -3.60
CA ALA A 13 -34.91 2.89 -3.54
C ALA A 13 -35.86 2.09 -2.63
N ASP A 14 -35.74 0.76 -2.64
CA ASP A 14 -36.55 -0.15 -1.82
C ASP A 14 -36.07 -0.27 -0.36
N ARG A 15 -34.99 0.44 0.04
CA ARG A 15 -34.32 0.33 1.35
C ARG A 15 -33.89 -1.09 1.74
N LYS A 16 -33.87 -2.03 0.80
CA LYS A 16 -33.40 -3.42 0.99
C LYS A 16 -31.88 -3.53 1.00
N ALA A 17 -31.18 -2.48 0.60
CA ALA A 17 -29.73 -2.35 0.69
C ALA A 17 -29.35 -1.32 1.76
N THR A 18 -28.52 -1.73 2.72
CA THR A 18 -27.90 -0.84 3.70
C THR A 18 -26.51 -0.40 3.20
N ARG A 19 -26.13 0.85 3.51
CA ARG A 19 -24.75 1.31 3.28
C ARG A 19 -23.85 0.64 4.31
N GLY A 20 -22.91 -0.18 3.85
CA GLY A 20 -21.81 -0.71 4.65
C GLY A 20 -20.48 -0.08 4.23
N PRO A 21 -19.41 -0.26 5.02
CA PRO A 21 -18.06 0.05 4.55
C PRO A 21 -17.74 -0.74 3.28
N ASN A 22 -16.76 -0.27 2.50
CA ASN A 22 -16.22 -1.06 1.40
C ASN A 22 -15.74 -2.41 1.92
N LEU A 23 -16.05 -3.48 1.19
CA LEU A 23 -15.49 -4.80 1.48
C LEU A 23 -13.98 -4.71 1.23
N VAL A 24 -13.20 -4.99 2.27
CA VAL A 24 -11.75 -5.06 2.16
C VAL A 24 -11.35 -6.32 1.37
N THR A 25 -10.59 -6.13 0.30
CA THR A 25 -9.98 -7.20 -0.48
C THR A 25 -8.72 -7.71 0.24
N PRO A 26 -8.13 -8.86 -0.15
CA PRO A 26 -6.94 -9.40 0.53
C PRO A 26 -5.65 -8.61 0.18
N ASN A 27 -5.76 -7.33 -0.16
CA ASN A 27 -4.62 -6.50 -0.49
C ASN A 27 -3.71 -6.32 0.74
N GLN A 28 -2.40 -6.41 0.52
CA GLN A 28 -1.39 -6.27 1.56
C GLN A 28 -0.39 -5.20 1.15
N PRO A 29 -0.74 -3.90 1.23
CA PRO A 29 0.09 -2.81 0.73
C PRO A 29 1.27 -2.47 1.64
N ILE A 30 1.18 -2.83 2.92
CA ILE A 30 2.16 -2.54 3.96
C ILE A 30 2.51 -3.85 4.66
N VAL A 31 3.80 -4.11 4.82
CA VAL A 31 4.34 -5.28 5.52
C VAL A 31 5.15 -4.79 6.69
N PHE A 32 4.92 -5.36 7.87
CA PHE A 32 5.70 -5.07 9.07
C PHE A 32 6.61 -6.24 9.42
N ASP A 33 7.77 -5.92 9.97
CA ASP A 33 8.61 -6.87 10.69
C ASP A 33 8.34 -6.68 12.19
N GLU A 34 7.74 -7.69 12.82
CA GLU A 34 7.34 -7.62 14.24
C GLU A 34 8.53 -7.55 15.20
N GLU A 35 9.70 -8.06 14.81
CA GLU A 35 10.89 -8.06 15.65
C GLU A 35 11.59 -6.69 15.63
N ALA A 36 11.59 -6.02 14.48
CA ALA A 36 12.18 -4.70 14.32
C ALA A 36 11.22 -3.56 14.70
N CYS A 37 9.90 -3.77 14.68
CA CYS A 37 8.93 -2.73 15.00
C CYS A 37 8.88 -2.43 16.51
N THR A 38 8.95 -1.15 16.87
CA THR A 38 8.86 -0.69 18.26
C THR A 38 7.44 -0.31 18.69
N GLY A 39 6.45 -0.37 17.79
CA GLY A 39 5.07 0.06 18.05
C GLY A 39 4.92 1.56 18.35
N CYS A 40 5.86 2.40 17.89
CA CYS A 40 5.86 3.84 18.16
C CYS A 40 4.75 4.64 17.46
N ASN A 41 4.02 4.04 16.52
CA ASN A 41 2.89 4.62 15.79
C ASN A 41 3.18 5.88 14.93
N LEU A 42 4.44 6.29 14.75
CA LEU A 42 4.78 7.42 13.86
C LEU A 42 4.36 7.21 12.40
N CYS A 43 4.28 5.96 11.96
CA CYS A 43 3.77 5.58 10.63
C CYS A 43 2.27 5.86 10.46
N ILE A 44 1.50 5.88 11.56
CA ILE A 44 0.08 6.24 11.56
C ILE A 44 -0.06 7.74 11.28
N GLU A 45 0.66 8.58 12.03
CA GLU A 45 0.68 10.04 11.83
C GLU A 45 1.18 10.45 10.44
N ALA A 46 2.10 9.65 9.88
CA ALA A 46 2.67 9.90 8.56
C ALA A 46 1.71 9.58 7.41
N CYS A 47 0.66 8.80 7.66
CA CYS A 47 -0.24 8.35 6.62
C CYS A 47 -1.21 9.49 6.24
N PRO A 48 -1.14 10.05 5.00
CA PRO A 48 -1.97 11.19 4.64
C PRO A 48 -3.46 10.83 4.42
N ILE A 49 -3.82 9.55 4.52
CA ILE A 49 -5.14 9.00 4.21
C ILE A 49 -5.61 8.00 5.27
N ASP A 50 -4.98 8.00 6.45
CA ASP A 50 -5.46 7.28 7.65
C ASP A 50 -5.76 5.77 7.47
N VAL A 51 -4.97 5.05 6.65
CA VAL A 51 -5.19 3.61 6.45
C VAL A 51 -4.65 2.72 7.57
N LEU A 52 -3.96 3.30 8.55
CA LEU A 52 -3.34 2.61 9.69
C LEU A 52 -4.00 3.02 10.99
N VAL A 53 -4.14 2.07 11.93
CA VAL A 53 -4.65 2.33 13.29
C VAL A 53 -3.82 1.58 14.33
N PRO A 54 -3.73 2.09 15.58
CA PRO A 54 -3.01 1.39 16.63
C PRO A 54 -3.72 0.10 17.02
N GLN A 55 -2.96 -0.92 17.41
CA GLN A 55 -3.52 -2.10 18.07
C GLN A 55 -3.83 -1.81 19.54
N ALA A 56 -4.71 -2.64 20.12
CA ALA A 56 -5.01 -2.58 21.56
C ALA A 56 -3.80 -2.94 22.42
N SER A 57 -2.92 -3.81 21.92
CA SER A 57 -1.68 -4.21 22.58
C SER A 57 -0.59 -3.14 22.40
N PRO A 58 -0.09 -2.51 23.47
CA PRO A 58 1.01 -1.56 23.38
C PRO A 58 2.26 -2.21 22.76
N GLY A 59 2.96 -1.48 21.90
CA GLY A 59 4.18 -1.97 21.26
C GLY A 59 3.97 -2.89 20.05
N ALA A 60 2.74 -3.31 19.76
CA ALA A 60 2.45 -4.16 18.61
C ALA A 60 2.45 -3.37 17.29
N VAL A 61 2.62 -4.09 16.18
CA VAL A 61 2.55 -3.50 14.84
C VAL A 61 1.16 -2.89 14.59
N PRO A 62 1.06 -1.74 13.90
CA PRO A 62 -0.24 -1.17 13.55
C PRO A 62 -1.09 -2.07 12.65
N LEU A 63 -2.41 -1.94 12.75
CA LEU A 63 -3.34 -2.58 11.82
C LEU A 63 -3.48 -1.74 10.55
N VAL A 64 -3.48 -2.40 9.39
CA VAL A 64 -3.88 -1.79 8.11
C VAL A 64 -5.39 -1.93 7.98
N LEU A 65 -6.13 -0.89 8.36
CA LEU A 65 -7.60 -0.91 8.40
C LEU A 65 -8.22 -0.80 6.99
N TYR A 66 -7.61 0.02 6.13
CA TYR A 66 -8.11 0.30 4.78
C TYR A 66 -7.03 -0.03 3.72
N PRO A 67 -6.68 -1.31 3.54
CA PRO A 67 -5.58 -1.71 2.65
C PRO A 67 -5.80 -1.31 1.19
N ASP A 68 -7.06 -1.29 0.73
CA ASP A 68 -7.40 -0.94 -0.66
C ASP A 68 -7.34 0.57 -0.94
N GLU A 69 -7.31 1.40 0.10
CA GLU A 69 -7.22 2.85 -0.04
C GLU A 69 -5.76 3.32 -0.06
N CYS A 70 -4.80 2.44 0.25
CA CYS A 70 -3.38 2.78 0.27
C CYS A 70 -2.87 3.27 -1.10
N TRP A 71 -2.28 4.48 -1.12
CA TRP A 71 -1.70 5.07 -2.34
C TRP A 71 -0.26 4.60 -2.63
N TYR A 72 0.31 3.77 -1.77
CA TYR A 72 1.71 3.32 -1.87
C TYR A 72 2.71 4.49 -1.90
N CYS A 73 2.40 5.60 -1.22
CA CYS A 73 3.25 6.79 -1.24
C CYS A 73 4.58 6.64 -0.46
N GLY A 74 4.66 5.65 0.44
CA GLY A 74 5.86 5.40 1.25
C GLY A 74 6.09 6.36 2.43
N CYS A 75 5.16 7.28 2.72
CA CYS A 75 5.32 8.22 3.85
C CYS A 75 5.49 7.49 5.19
N CYS A 76 4.71 6.43 5.44
CA CYS A 76 4.82 5.62 6.65
C CYS A 76 6.15 4.88 6.76
N GLU A 77 6.71 4.44 5.62
CA GLU A 77 8.00 3.76 5.54
C GLU A 77 9.14 4.74 5.84
N MET A 78 9.19 5.87 5.12
CA MET A 78 10.21 6.90 5.28
C MET A 78 10.20 7.58 6.66
N ARG A 79 9.05 7.61 7.35
CA ARG A 79 8.94 8.19 8.69
C ARG A 79 9.37 7.22 9.79
N CYS A 80 9.52 5.94 9.50
CA CYS A 80 9.88 4.94 10.50
C CYS A 80 11.32 5.16 11.01
N PRO A 81 11.55 5.29 12.33
CA PRO A 81 12.91 5.37 12.88
C PRO A 81 13.75 4.13 12.57
N GLU A 82 13.09 2.97 12.44
CA GLU A 82 13.70 1.67 12.14
C GLU A 82 13.63 1.33 10.64
N TYR A 83 13.64 2.36 9.77
CA TYR A 83 13.60 2.22 8.31
C TYR A 83 14.74 1.31 7.81
N ASP A 84 15.96 1.54 8.28
CA ASP A 84 17.14 0.76 7.87
C ASP A 84 17.10 -0.70 8.35
N ALA A 85 16.47 -0.95 9.50
CA ALA A 85 16.21 -2.31 9.99
C ALA A 85 15.08 -3.00 9.21
N GLY A 86 14.25 -2.23 8.49
CA GLY A 86 13.16 -2.73 7.67
C GLY A 86 11.89 -3.05 8.45
N ALA A 87 11.65 -2.39 9.59
CA ALA A 87 10.48 -2.60 10.46
C ALA A 87 9.13 -2.44 9.74
N ILE A 88 9.10 -1.66 8.67
CA ILE A 88 7.95 -1.46 7.79
C ILE A 88 8.46 -1.42 6.34
N ARG A 89 7.68 -1.99 5.42
CA ARG A 89 7.94 -1.91 3.97
C ARG A 89 6.67 -1.71 3.18
N ILE A 90 6.75 -0.89 2.13
CA ILE A 90 5.67 -0.82 1.13
C ILE A 90 5.77 -2.00 0.17
N ASN A 91 4.69 -2.79 0.09
CA ASN A 91 4.54 -3.82 -0.92
C ASN A 91 3.93 -3.20 -2.18
N PHE A 92 4.77 -2.53 -2.98
CA PHE A 92 4.33 -1.87 -4.21
C PHE A 92 3.61 -2.85 -5.14
N PRO A 93 2.51 -2.42 -5.79
CA PRO A 93 1.78 -3.29 -6.70
C PRO A 93 2.58 -3.44 -8.00
N LEU A 94 2.32 -4.50 -8.77
CA LEU A 94 3.13 -4.88 -9.94
C LEU A 94 3.29 -3.75 -10.96
N MET A 95 2.27 -2.92 -11.13
CA MET A 95 2.24 -1.77 -12.05
C MET A 95 3.16 -0.62 -11.60
N GLN A 96 3.44 -0.48 -10.31
CA GLN A 96 4.33 0.57 -9.78
C GLN A 96 5.77 0.10 -9.58
N ARG A 97 6.02 -1.22 -9.54
CA ARG A 97 7.38 -1.75 -9.48
C ARG A 97 8.13 -1.45 -10.77
N ALA A 98 9.22 -0.70 -10.67
CA ALA A 98 10.08 -0.38 -11.80
C ALA A 98 10.48 -1.65 -12.58
N ARG A 99 10.37 -1.54 -13.91
CA ARG A 99 10.74 -2.58 -14.87
C ARG A 99 11.88 -2.04 -15.71
N TRP A 100 12.97 -2.79 -15.76
CA TRP A 100 14.10 -2.53 -16.63
C TRP A 100 14.09 -3.48 -17.82
N LYS A 101 14.62 -3.03 -18.94
CA LYS A 101 14.83 -3.84 -20.14
C LYS A 101 16.30 -3.74 -20.54
N ARG A 102 16.99 -4.87 -20.68
CA ARG A 102 18.37 -4.88 -21.20
C ARG A 102 18.34 -4.51 -22.67
N ARG A 103 19.09 -3.47 -23.06
CA ARG A 103 19.14 -2.99 -24.46
C ARG A 103 19.62 -4.07 -25.42
N ALA A 104 20.64 -4.84 -25.05
CA ALA A 104 21.26 -5.84 -25.91
C ALA A 104 20.39 -7.11 -26.13
N THR A 105 19.73 -7.62 -25.07
CA THR A 105 19.00 -8.91 -25.14
C THR A 105 17.49 -8.76 -25.16
N GLY A 106 16.96 -7.59 -24.81
CA GLY A 106 15.52 -7.37 -24.64
C GLY A 106 14.91 -7.95 -23.37
N GLU A 107 15.71 -8.62 -22.53
CA GLU A 107 15.28 -9.26 -21.29
C GLU A 107 14.74 -8.25 -20.26
N HIS A 108 13.73 -8.67 -19.50
CA HIS A 108 13.03 -7.85 -18.51
C HIS A 108 13.42 -8.19 -17.08
N PHE A 109 13.63 -7.14 -16.28
CA PHE A 109 14.02 -7.27 -14.88
C PHE A 109 13.20 -6.33 -14.00
N ARG A 110 13.07 -6.69 -12.73
CA ARG A 110 12.48 -5.88 -11.65
C ARG A 110 13.39 -5.97 -10.43
N LEU A 111 13.23 -5.04 -9.48
CA LEU A 111 13.95 -5.06 -8.22
C LEU A 111 13.63 -6.37 -7.48
N GLY A 112 14.66 -7.08 -7.03
CA GLY A 112 14.52 -8.39 -6.36
C GLY A 112 14.46 -9.62 -7.28
N MET A 113 14.47 -9.47 -8.62
CA MET A 113 14.68 -10.62 -9.52
C MET A 113 16.13 -11.10 -9.49
N LYS A 114 16.39 -12.37 -9.83
CA LYS A 114 17.76 -12.90 -9.95
C LYS A 114 18.54 -12.10 -11.01
N ASN A 115 19.79 -11.74 -10.69
CA ASN A 115 20.71 -11.01 -11.58
C ASN A 115 20.13 -9.69 -12.14
N PRO A 116 19.66 -8.76 -11.29
CA PRO A 116 19.19 -7.48 -11.78
C PRO A 116 20.34 -6.71 -12.44
N PRO A 117 20.10 -5.90 -13.48
CA PRO A 117 21.13 -5.02 -14.01
C PRO A 117 21.61 -4.06 -12.90
N PRO A 118 22.90 -3.67 -12.90
CA PRO A 118 23.41 -2.72 -11.92
C PRO A 118 22.60 -1.41 -11.96
N PRO A 119 22.39 -0.72 -10.82
CA PRO A 119 21.67 0.54 -10.77
C PRO A 119 22.25 1.54 -11.78
N ASN A 120 21.38 2.27 -12.49
CA ASN A 120 21.83 3.35 -13.35
C ASN A 120 22.25 4.55 -12.48
N THR A 121 23.54 4.68 -12.22
CA THR A 121 24.14 5.77 -11.43
C THR A 121 24.44 7.02 -12.26
N ARG A 122 24.06 7.04 -13.54
CA ARG A 122 24.24 8.24 -14.37
C ARG A 122 23.44 9.40 -13.75
N PRO A 123 24.04 10.58 -13.55
CA PRO A 123 23.32 11.75 -13.04
C PRO A 123 22.10 12.07 -13.91
N PRO A 124 21.03 12.64 -13.33
CA PRO A 124 19.96 13.27 -14.10
C PRO A 124 20.60 14.31 -15.05
N VAL A 125 20.20 14.28 -16.32
CA VAL A 125 20.59 15.30 -17.31
C VAL A 125 19.74 16.54 -17.16
#